data_AF-A0A1S8NJZ9-F1
#
_entry.id   AF-A0A1S8NJZ9-F1
#
_cell.length_a   1.000
_cell.length_b   1.000
_cell.length_c   1.000
_cell.angle_alpha   90.00
_cell.angle_beta   90.00
_cell.angle_gamma   90.00
#
_symmetry.space_group_name_H-M   'P 1'
#
loop_
_entity.id
_entity.type
_entity.pdbx_description
1 polymer ?
#
loop_
_entity_poly.entity_id
_entity_poly.type
_entity_poly.pdbx_seq_one_letter_code
_entity_poly.pdbx_strand_id
1 'polypeptide(L)' 'MGKLNKIKRARLEAGLTIDQLRKQVKTSPKKIVAIERGEIGNTTLDLMKKIAVALDSSIEELFLSEN' A
#
# COMPACT_ATOMS: atom_id res chain seq x y z
N MET A 1 -4.51 -18.68 -6.48
CA MET A 1 -4.92 -17.61 -5.55
C MET A 1 -3.66 -17.05 -4.93
N GLY A 2 -3.10 -15.95 -5.46
CA GLY A 2 -1.84 -15.38 -4.94
C GLY A 2 -2.02 -14.85 -3.52
N LYS A 3 -1.07 -15.12 -2.63
CA LYS A 3 -1.01 -14.63 -1.24
C LYS A 3 -1.39 -13.14 -1.24
N LEU A 4 -2.45 -12.76 -0.54
CA LEU A 4 -2.82 -11.35 -0.40
C LEU A 4 -1.70 -10.64 0.35
N ASN A 5 -1.06 -9.66 -0.30
CA ASN A 5 -0.11 -8.79 0.37
C ASN A 5 -0.83 -8.02 1.49
N LYS A 6 -0.15 -7.81 2.61
CA LYS A 6 -0.64 -7.10 3.80
C LYS A 6 -1.19 -5.72 3.46
N ILE A 7 -0.55 -5.02 2.53
CA ILE A 7 -1.00 -3.70 2.04
C ILE A 7 -2.39 -3.78 1.39
N LYS A 8 -2.64 -4.84 0.60
CA LYS A 8 -3.94 -5.07 -0.02
C LYS A 8 -5.01 -5.37 1.02
N ARG A 9 -4.66 -6.12 2.07
CA ARG A 9 -5.57 -6.40 3.19
C ARG A 9 -5.92 -5.13 3.95
N ALA A 10 -4.92 -4.36 4.38
CA ALA A 10 -5.12 -3.09 5.08
C ALA A 10 -5.98 -2.11 4.26
N ARG A 11 -5.76 -2.03 2.94
CA ARG A 11 -6.63 -1.22 2.06
C ARG A 11 -8.08 -1.68 2.07
N LEU A 12 -8.34 -2.98 2.03
CA LEU A 12 -9.70 -3.54 2.05
C LEU A 12 -10.36 -3.38 3.43
N GLU A 13 -9.60 -3.55 4.51
CA GLU A 13 -10.05 -3.32 5.89
C GLU A 13 -10.40 -1.84 6.12
N ALA A 14 -9.66 -0.92 5.50
CA ALA A 14 -9.97 0.51 5.46
C ALA A 14 -11.15 0.87 4.52
N GLY A 15 -11.73 -0.10 3.81
CA GLY A 15 -12.85 0.13 2.89
C GLY A 15 -12.48 0.95 1.64
N LEU A 16 -11.19 1.04 1.31
CA LEU A 16 -10.71 1.87 0.20
C LEU A 16 -10.58 1.07 -1.10
N THR A 17 -11.01 1.69 -2.20
CA THR A 17 -10.66 1.25 -3.55
C THR A 17 -9.23 1.70 -3.91
N ILE A 18 -8.64 1.07 -4.93
CA ILE A 18 -7.34 1.52 -5.48
C ILE A 18 -7.42 2.98 -5.95
N ASP A 19 -8.56 3.38 -6.51
CA ASP A 19 -8.78 4.75 -7.00
C ASP A 19 -8.80 5.79 -5.86
N GLN A 20 -9.42 5.43 -4.73
CA GLN A 20 -9.43 6.30 -3.54
C GLN A 20 -8.05 6.40 -2.90
N LEU A 21 -7.36 5.27 -2.69
CA LEU A 21 -6.02 5.28 -2.10
C LEU A 21 -5.04 6.07 -2.96
N ARG A 22 -5.02 5.87 -4.29
CA ARG A 22 -4.10 6.62 -5.17
C ARG A 22 -4.34 8.13 -5.13
N LYS A 23 -5.59 8.56 -4.94
CA LYS A 23 -5.97 9.98 -4.89
C LYS A 23 -5.48 10.61 -3.59
N GLN A 24 -5.60 9.88 -2.48
CA GLN A 24 -5.10 10.31 -1.18
C GLN A 24 -3.57 10.43 -1.17
N VAL A 25 -2.85 9.41 -1.65
CA VAL A 25 -1.38 9.41 -1.63
C VAL A 25 -0.73 10.06 -2.86
N LYS A 26 -1.56 10.58 -3.77
CA LYS A 26 -1.17 11.28 -5.02
C LYS A 26 -0.18 10.47 -5.87
N THR A 27 -0.58 9.26 -6.26
CA THR A 27 0.23 8.38 -7.12
C THR A 27 -0.58 7.76 -8.25
N SER A 28 0.08 6.97 -9.11
CA SER A 28 -0.61 6.27 -10.21
C SER A 28 -1.31 5.00 -9.69
N PRO A 29 -2.46 4.61 -10.26
CA PRO A 29 -3.14 3.36 -9.89
C PRO A 29 -2.22 2.15 -10.11
N LYS A 30 -1.42 2.16 -11.19
CA LYS A 30 -0.43 1.13 -11.49
C LYS A 30 0.60 0.97 -10.36
N LYS A 31 1.01 2.09 -9.74
CA LYS A 31 1.95 2.07 -8.62
C LYS A 31 1.35 1.40 -7.38
N ILE A 32 0.10 1.68 -7.04
CA ILE A 32 -0.60 1.00 -5.94
C ILE A 32 -0.70 -0.50 -6.20
N VAL A 33 -1.09 -0.90 -7.41
CA VAL A 33 -1.18 -2.32 -7.80
C VAL A 33 0.19 -3.01 -7.70
N ALA A 34 1.26 -2.38 -8.17
CA ALA A 34 2.62 -2.90 -8.06
C ALA A 34 3.03 -3.09 -6.59
N ILE A 35 2.75 -2.10 -5.72
CA ILE A 35 3.00 -2.19 -4.28
C ILE A 35 2.21 -3.34 -3.65
N GLU A 36 0.93 -3.50 -3.99
CA GLU A 36 0.09 -4.62 -3.53
C GLU A 36 0.57 -5.98 -4.05
N ARG A 37 1.40 -6.03 -5.09
CA ARG A 37 2.05 -7.24 -5.61
C ARG A 37 3.42 -7.50 -4.98
N GLY A 38 3.93 -6.58 -4.17
CA GLY A 38 5.27 -6.66 -3.56
C GLY A 38 6.37 -5.99 -4.36
N GLU A 39 6.05 -5.32 -5.47
CA GLU A 39 7.01 -4.57 -6.28
C GLU A 39 7.31 -3.20 -5.64
N ILE A 40 8.10 -3.20 -4.57
CA ILE A 40 8.43 -2.01 -3.77
C ILE A 40 9.73 -1.31 -4.17
N GLY A 41 10.55 -1.89 -5.05
CA GLY A 41 11.90 -1.40 -5.36
C GLY A 41 11.99 0.06 -5.83
N ASN A 42 10.95 0.58 -6.47
CA ASN A 42 10.88 1.98 -6.94
C ASN A 42 9.97 2.86 -6.08
N THR A 43 9.58 2.41 -4.88
CA THR A 43 8.66 3.15 -4.00
C THR A 43 9.47 4.00 -3.04
N THR A 44 9.27 5.31 -3.06
CA THR A 44 9.99 6.23 -2.18
C THR A 44 9.50 6.09 -0.74
N LEU A 45 10.38 6.39 0.22
CA LEU A 45 10.01 6.41 1.64
C LEU A 45 8.83 7.37 1.91
N ASP A 46 8.78 8.50 1.21
CA ASP A 46 7.65 9.45 1.28
C ASP A 46 6.32 8.81 0.86
N LEU A 47 6.31 8.03 -0.22
CA LEU A 47 5.11 7.32 -0.66
C LEU A 47 4.72 6.21 0.33
N MET A 48 5.70 5.49 0.90
CA MET A 48 5.44 4.50 1.96
C MET A 48 4.80 5.15 3.18
N LYS A 49 5.32 6.29 3.64
CA LYS A 49 4.75 7.08 4.75
C LYS A 49 3.31 7.49 4.47
N LYS A 50 3.04 8.04 3.27
CA LYS A 50 1.69 8.45 2.87
C LYS A 50 0.70 7.29 2.84
N ILE A 51 1.13 6.12 2.36
CA ILE A 51 0.30 4.91 2.35
C ILE A 51 0.04 4.43 3.77
N ALA A 52 1.05 4.40 4.62
CA ALA A 52 0.91 4.02 6.03
C ALA A 52 -0.10 4.90 6.76
N VAL A 53 0.02 6.23 6.62
CA VAL A 53 -0.94 7.19 7.17
C VAL A 53 -2.35 7.01 6.58
N ALA A 54 -2.48 6.81 5.27
CA ALA A 54 -3.78 6.63 4.63
C ALA A 54 -4.49 5.32 5.04
N LEU A 55 -3.73 4.34 5.51
CA LEU A 55 -4.22 3.03 5.94
C LEU A 55 -4.21 2.87 7.47
N ASP A 56 -4.01 3.96 8.22
CA ASP A 56 -3.92 3.98 9.69
C ASP A 56 -2.98 2.90 10.26
N SER A 57 -1.81 2.76 9.65
CA SER A 57 -0.82 1.72 9.94
C SER A 57 0.60 2.30 9.92
N SER A 58 1.61 1.52 10.31
CA SER A 58 3.02 1.90 10.22
C SER A 58 3.72 1.35 8.97
N ILE A 59 4.88 1.92 8.62
CA ILE A 59 5.71 1.41 7.51
C ILE A 59 6.23 0.02 7.85
N GLU A 60 6.65 -0.16 9.10
CA GLU A 60 7.15 -1.42 9.63
C GLU A 60 6.10 -2.51 9.44
N GLU A 61 4.85 -2.19 9.77
CA GLU A 61 3.75 -3.12 9.64
C GLU A 61 3.41 -3.42 8.18
N LEU A 62 3.40 -2.42 7.29
CA LEU A 62 2.96 -2.63 5.90
C LEU A 62 4.05 -3.13 4.95
N PHE A 63 5.30 -2.74 5.18
CA PHE A 63 6.41 -2.92 4.24
C PHE A 63 7.59 -3.75 4.79
N LEU A 64 7.78 -3.83 6.11
CA LEU A 64 8.93 -4.51 6.71
C LEU A 64 8.56 -5.79 7.48
N SER A 65 7.27 -6.03 7.74
CA SER A 65 6.85 -7.26 8.42
C SER A 65 7.03 -8.43 7.46
N GLU A 66 8.01 -9.28 7.74
CA GLU A 66 8.19 -10.56 7.05
C GLU A 66 6.98 -11.48 7.30
N ASN A 67 6.49 -12.16 6.26
CA ASN A 67 5.54 -13.26 6.38
C ASN A 67 5.62 -14.24 5.21
#